data_AF-A0A0R3WT52-F1
#
_entry.id   AF-A0A0R3WT52-F1
#
_cell.length_a   1.000
_cell.length_b   1.000
_cell.length_c   1.000
_cell.angle_alpha   90.00
_cell.angle_beta   90.00
_cell.angle_gamma   90.00
#
_symmetry.space_group_name_H-M   'P 1'
#
loop_
_entity.id
_entity.type
_entity.pdbx_description
1 polymer ?
#
loop_
_entity_poly.entity_id
_entity_poly.type
_entity_poly.pdbx_seq_one_letter_code
_entity_poly.pdbx_strand_id
1 'polypeptide(L)'
;MGSGQSVLNYRSAFVELTNKTQPIDAYNDEFWDQFWCGGPTRISEMFASVPGSEIRTLREESPGNLATLCYKAVERLAHIAEASFPTTQDQQTAINCVRLLTRIIPYIFEVPEWRPFFWSVLPAQQDSNPDAASSVPLAQTLISSLCDLLFCPDFTVQSITKSGPENAEDMHTIDSCEYIWEAGVGFAQSPPQNAQHDANRTEIIRLLLVCFSETMYLTQDEALREVNKWIAFFSGPENRHVLPLFTSLLNVVCAYNPASSSLPYNHLMFTDTREPLVEAALQMLCVTLEADFRNLDDGKTPSDSTTPDSTGNNLFLNYMSRIHRDEVRLYAVSQFLCSH
;
A
#
# COMPACT_ATOMS: atom_id res chain seq x y z
N MET A 1 -0.49 -8.79 -31.20
CA MET A 1 -1.71 -8.05 -31.57
C MET A 1 -2.61 -7.74 -30.35
N GLY A 2 -2.15 -7.83 -29.10
CA GLY A 2 -3.02 -7.84 -27.91
C GLY A 2 -3.15 -6.55 -27.09
N SER A 3 -2.11 -5.70 -27.00
CA SER A 3 -2.12 -4.57 -26.05
C SER A 3 -3.08 -3.43 -26.43
N GLY A 4 -3.13 -3.06 -27.72
CA GLY A 4 -3.97 -1.95 -28.19
C GLY A 4 -5.47 -2.23 -28.03
N GLN A 5 -5.91 -3.47 -28.28
CA GLN A 5 -7.33 -3.84 -28.13
C GLN A 5 -7.74 -3.86 -26.65
N SER A 6 -6.89 -4.37 -25.75
CA SER A 6 -7.16 -4.37 -24.31
C SER A 6 -7.31 -2.95 -23.76
N VAL A 7 -6.46 -2.00 -24.20
CA VAL A 7 -6.55 -0.59 -23.79
C VAL A 7 -7.86 0.05 -24.29
N LEU A 8 -8.31 -0.27 -25.51
CA LEU A 8 -9.58 0.21 -26.04
C LEU A 8 -10.79 -0.36 -25.29
N ASN A 9 -10.75 -1.65 -24.94
CA ASN A 9 -11.80 -2.29 -24.15
C ASN A 9 -11.89 -1.66 -22.76
N TYR A 10 -10.76 -1.51 -22.08
CA TYR A 10 -10.66 -0.81 -20.80
C TYR A 10 -11.25 0.60 -20.86
N ARG A 11 -10.89 1.37 -21.91
CA ARG A 11 -11.40 2.73 -22.10
C ARG A 11 -12.91 2.74 -22.31
N SER A 12 -13.43 1.79 -23.09
CA SER A 12 -14.86 1.65 -23.36
C SER A 12 -15.64 1.33 -22.08
N ALA A 13 -15.13 0.40 -21.26
CA ALA A 13 -15.69 0.07 -19.96
C ALA A 13 -15.70 1.28 -19.01
N PHE A 14 -14.62 2.08 -18.99
CA PHE A 14 -14.57 3.30 -18.16
C PHE A 14 -15.62 4.35 -18.60
N VAL A 15 -15.79 4.56 -19.90
CA VAL A 15 -16.84 5.45 -20.43
C VAL A 15 -18.24 4.94 -20.07
N GLU A 16 -18.43 3.62 -20.08
CA GLU A 16 -19.69 2.97 -19.71
C GLU A 16 -20.07 3.20 -18.24
N LEU A 17 -19.09 3.32 -17.32
CA LEU A 17 -19.34 3.66 -15.92
C LEU A 17 -20.07 4.99 -15.75
N THR A 18 -19.82 5.95 -16.64
CA THR A 18 -20.34 7.33 -16.53
C THR A 18 -21.67 7.48 -17.26
N ASN A 19 -21.83 6.82 -18.41
CA ASN A 19 -22.98 7.03 -19.30
C ASN A 19 -24.25 6.27 -18.91
N LYS A 20 -24.17 5.28 -18.01
CA LYS A 20 -25.33 4.48 -17.64
C LYS A 20 -26.20 5.19 -16.60
N THR A 21 -27.47 5.40 -16.93
CA THR A 21 -28.49 5.96 -16.04
C THR A 21 -28.84 5.08 -14.84
N GLN A 22 -28.44 3.80 -14.86
CA GLN A 22 -28.59 2.88 -13.74
C GLN A 22 -27.22 2.35 -13.31
N PRO A 23 -26.99 2.12 -12.01
CA PRO A 23 -25.77 1.49 -11.52
C PRO A 23 -25.54 0.14 -12.20
N ILE A 24 -24.28 -0.14 -12.54
CA ILE A 24 -23.89 -1.44 -13.06
C ILE A 24 -23.94 -2.45 -11.91
N ASP A 25 -24.52 -3.62 -12.19
CA ASP A 25 -24.65 -4.68 -11.20
C ASP A 25 -23.28 -5.08 -10.64
N ALA A 26 -23.15 -5.09 -9.31
CA ALA A 26 -21.94 -5.48 -8.61
C ALA A 26 -21.59 -6.96 -8.87
N TYR A 27 -22.55 -7.80 -9.23
CA TYR A 27 -22.31 -9.21 -9.55
C TYR A 27 -21.93 -9.47 -11.02
N ASN A 28 -21.82 -8.42 -11.84
CA ASN A 28 -21.38 -8.56 -13.23
C ASN A 28 -19.85 -8.65 -13.33
N ASP A 29 -19.29 -9.78 -12.90
CA ASP A 29 -17.83 -9.99 -12.88
C ASP A 29 -17.20 -9.86 -14.28
N GLU A 30 -17.91 -10.23 -15.35
CA GLU A 30 -17.43 -10.06 -16.73
C GLU A 30 -17.16 -8.58 -17.09
N PHE A 31 -18.01 -7.67 -16.59
CA PHE A 31 -17.80 -6.24 -16.77
C PHE A 31 -16.62 -5.75 -15.92
N TRP A 32 -16.63 -6.08 -14.64
CA TRP A 32 -15.64 -5.58 -13.68
C TRP A 32 -14.23 -6.12 -13.94
N ASP A 33 -14.10 -7.36 -14.42
CA ASP A 33 -12.81 -7.98 -14.74
C ASP A 33 -12.04 -7.27 -15.85
N GLN A 34 -12.71 -6.45 -16.67
CA GLN A 34 -12.04 -5.63 -17.69
C GLN A 34 -11.08 -4.60 -17.08
N PHE A 35 -11.27 -4.20 -15.83
CA PHE A 35 -10.42 -3.20 -15.18
C PHE A 35 -9.08 -3.75 -14.66
N TRP A 36 -8.93 -5.08 -14.54
CA TRP A 36 -7.70 -5.68 -14.00
C TRP A 36 -7.15 -6.86 -14.79
N CYS A 37 -8.00 -7.65 -15.47
CA CYS A 37 -7.56 -8.79 -16.29
C CYS A 37 -7.10 -8.39 -17.70
N GLY A 38 -7.50 -7.22 -18.20
CA GLY A 38 -7.20 -6.79 -19.57
C GLY A 38 -7.20 -5.28 -19.73
N GLY A 39 -6.05 -4.63 -19.50
CA GLY A 39 -5.96 -3.18 -19.57
C GLY A 39 -4.53 -2.64 -19.67
N PRO A 40 -4.34 -1.33 -19.46
CA PRO A 40 -3.04 -0.68 -19.40
C PRO A 40 -2.04 -1.40 -18.49
N THR A 41 -0.87 -1.75 -19.03
CA THR A 41 0.17 -2.50 -18.28
C THR A 41 1.21 -1.59 -17.64
N ARG A 42 1.10 -0.28 -17.85
CA ARG A 42 1.98 0.75 -17.30
C ARG A 42 1.14 1.84 -16.65
N ILE A 43 1.68 2.46 -15.60
CA ILE A 43 1.01 3.57 -14.92
C ILE A 43 0.70 4.75 -15.86
N SER A 44 1.59 5.05 -16.81
CA SER A 44 1.38 6.11 -17.81
C SER A 44 0.20 5.83 -18.74
N GLU A 45 0.04 4.57 -19.16
CA GLU A 45 -1.09 4.14 -19.98
C GLU A 45 -2.38 4.18 -19.17
N MET A 46 -2.35 3.75 -17.89
CA MET A 46 -3.50 3.81 -16.98
C MET A 46 -4.00 5.25 -16.83
N PHE A 47 -3.09 6.19 -16.61
CA PHE A 47 -3.45 7.60 -16.38
C PHE A 47 -3.95 8.28 -17.65
N ALA A 48 -3.50 7.83 -18.83
CA ALA A 48 -4.02 8.28 -20.12
C ALA A 48 -5.42 7.70 -20.40
N SER A 49 -5.66 6.44 -20.05
CA SER A 49 -6.97 5.77 -20.21
C SER A 49 -8.02 6.23 -19.20
N VAL A 50 -7.59 6.77 -18.05
CA VAL A 50 -8.45 7.28 -16.98
C VAL A 50 -8.13 8.76 -16.70
N PRO A 51 -8.64 9.70 -17.50
CA PRO A 51 -8.42 11.13 -17.28
C PRO A 51 -9.10 11.63 -16.00
N GLY A 52 -8.44 12.54 -15.29
CA GLY A 52 -8.95 13.08 -14.02
C GLY A 52 -10.30 13.80 -14.15
N SER A 53 -10.54 14.48 -15.28
CA SER A 53 -11.84 15.10 -15.57
C SER A 53 -12.97 14.08 -15.56
N GLU A 54 -12.73 12.89 -16.11
CA GLU A 54 -13.75 11.86 -16.21
C GLU A 54 -13.98 11.13 -14.89
N ILE A 55 -12.95 11.01 -14.03
CA ILE A 55 -13.15 10.53 -12.66
C ILE A 55 -14.06 11.49 -11.89
N ARG A 56 -13.87 12.81 -12.04
CA ARG A 56 -14.76 13.81 -11.42
C ARG A 56 -16.19 13.72 -11.96
N THR A 57 -16.35 13.57 -13.27
CA THR A 57 -17.68 13.34 -13.88
C THR A 57 -18.31 12.05 -13.36
N LEU A 58 -17.58 10.94 -13.30
CA LEU A 58 -18.05 9.67 -12.75
C LEU A 58 -18.47 9.81 -11.27
N ARG A 59 -17.69 10.52 -10.46
CA ARG A 59 -17.99 10.80 -9.05
C ARG A 59 -19.28 11.61 -8.88
N GLU A 60 -19.56 12.53 -9.80
CA GLU A 60 -20.72 13.45 -9.74
C GLU A 60 -21.98 12.83 -10.35
N GLU A 61 -21.87 12.19 -11.52
CA GLU A 61 -23.00 11.68 -12.29
C GLU A 61 -23.36 10.23 -11.92
N SER A 62 -22.39 9.43 -11.48
CA SER A 62 -22.57 8.00 -11.18
C SER A 62 -21.76 7.55 -9.95
N PRO A 63 -21.97 8.17 -8.76
CA PRO A 63 -21.22 7.87 -7.55
C PRO A 63 -21.31 6.39 -7.12
N GLY A 64 -22.45 5.73 -7.36
CA GLY A 64 -22.61 4.30 -7.05
C GLY A 64 -21.65 3.41 -7.85
N ASN A 65 -21.43 3.71 -9.13
CA ASN A 65 -20.48 2.96 -9.97
C ASN A 65 -19.04 3.17 -9.51
N LEU A 66 -18.68 4.40 -9.11
CA LEU A 66 -17.36 4.70 -8.55
C LEU A 66 -17.12 3.95 -7.24
N ALA A 67 -18.12 3.90 -6.35
CA ALA A 67 -18.07 3.16 -5.11
C ALA A 67 -17.84 1.67 -5.39
N THR A 68 -18.66 1.06 -6.26
CA THR A 68 -18.52 -0.37 -6.65
C THR A 68 -17.16 -0.67 -7.27
N LEU A 69 -16.64 0.22 -8.12
CA LEU A 69 -15.31 0.06 -8.71
C LEU A 69 -14.22 0.00 -7.63
N CYS A 70 -14.28 0.88 -6.62
CA CYS A 70 -13.35 0.88 -5.50
C CYS A 70 -13.51 -0.40 -4.66
N TYR A 71 -14.74 -0.78 -4.30
CA TYR A 71 -15.00 -2.00 -3.55
C TYR A 71 -14.44 -3.23 -4.24
N LYS A 72 -14.72 -3.39 -5.53
CA LYS A 72 -14.23 -4.54 -6.31
C LYS A 72 -12.71 -4.55 -6.44
N ALA A 73 -12.07 -3.40 -6.65
CA ALA A 73 -10.61 -3.33 -6.71
C ALA A 73 -9.95 -3.73 -5.38
N VAL A 74 -10.52 -3.30 -4.24
CA VAL A 74 -10.04 -3.70 -2.90
C VAL A 74 -10.33 -5.16 -2.61
N GLU A 75 -11.53 -5.66 -2.95
CA GLU A 75 -11.92 -7.07 -2.82
C GLU A 75 -10.95 -7.99 -3.58
N ARG A 76 -10.57 -7.61 -4.81
CA ARG A 76 -9.59 -8.34 -5.60
C ARG A 76 -8.20 -8.33 -4.95
N LEU A 77 -7.76 -7.19 -4.42
CA LEU A 77 -6.48 -7.12 -3.69
C LEU A 77 -6.48 -8.01 -2.44
N ALA A 78 -7.59 -8.01 -1.69
CA ALA A 78 -7.74 -8.85 -0.50
C ALA A 78 -7.69 -10.34 -0.86
N HIS A 79 -8.47 -10.77 -1.86
CA HIS A 79 -8.46 -12.16 -2.30
C HIS A 79 -7.07 -12.62 -2.78
N ILE A 80 -6.32 -11.75 -3.48
CA ILE A 80 -4.95 -12.09 -3.93
C ILE A 80 -3.98 -12.10 -2.75
N ALA A 81 -4.13 -11.19 -1.79
CA ALA A 81 -3.32 -11.18 -0.57
C ALA A 81 -3.54 -12.43 0.28
N GLU A 82 -4.75 -12.98 0.31
CA GLU A 82 -5.08 -14.23 1.01
C GLU A 82 -4.52 -15.48 0.31
N ALA A 83 -4.22 -15.40 -0.99
CA ALA A 83 -3.63 -16.51 -1.74
C ALA A 83 -2.15 -16.69 -1.39
N SER A 84 -1.78 -17.86 -0.84
CA SER A 84 -0.38 -18.16 -0.47
C SER A 84 0.64 -18.06 -1.62
N PHE A 85 0.21 -18.26 -2.87
CA PHE A 85 1.08 -18.25 -4.05
C PHE A 85 0.37 -17.61 -5.25
N PRO A 86 0.43 -16.28 -5.42
CA PRO A 86 -0.23 -15.61 -6.53
C PRO A 86 0.40 -16.02 -7.87
N THR A 87 -0.45 -16.40 -8.82
CA THR A 87 0.00 -16.67 -10.19
C THR A 87 0.50 -15.38 -10.86
N THR A 88 1.24 -15.48 -11.97
CA THR A 88 1.65 -14.27 -12.74
C THR A 88 0.45 -13.41 -13.16
N GLN A 89 -0.70 -14.03 -13.41
CA GLN A 89 -1.93 -13.31 -13.70
C GLN A 89 -2.47 -12.56 -12.47
N ASP A 90 -2.41 -13.18 -11.29
CA ASP A 90 -2.82 -12.53 -10.03
C ASP A 90 -1.90 -11.36 -9.70
N GLN A 91 -0.58 -11.53 -9.86
CA GLN A 91 0.39 -10.46 -9.66
C GLN A 91 0.11 -9.25 -10.58
N GLN A 92 -0.19 -9.51 -11.86
CA GLN A 92 -0.55 -8.45 -12.80
C GLN A 92 -1.89 -7.78 -12.44
N THR A 93 -2.86 -8.58 -12.00
CA THR A 93 -4.17 -8.10 -11.53
C THR A 93 -4.01 -7.19 -10.32
N ALA A 94 -3.23 -7.61 -9.32
CA ALA A 94 -2.94 -6.82 -8.13
C ALA A 94 -2.31 -5.47 -8.49
N ILE A 95 -1.27 -5.46 -9.34
CA ILE A 95 -0.63 -4.21 -9.78
C ILE A 95 -1.59 -3.31 -10.58
N ASN A 96 -2.48 -3.88 -11.40
CA ASN A 96 -3.50 -3.09 -12.11
C ASN A 96 -4.51 -2.45 -11.15
N CYS A 97 -4.97 -3.19 -10.13
CA CYS A 97 -5.81 -2.64 -9.06
C CYS A 97 -5.07 -1.53 -8.29
N VAL A 98 -3.80 -1.73 -7.95
CA VAL A 98 -2.96 -0.74 -7.27
C VAL A 98 -2.88 0.55 -8.08
N ARG A 99 -2.61 0.47 -9.38
CA ARG A 99 -2.53 1.63 -10.28
C ARG A 99 -3.86 2.35 -10.44
N LEU A 100 -4.95 1.60 -10.57
CA LEU A 100 -6.29 2.15 -10.69
C LEU A 100 -6.68 2.93 -9.43
N LEU A 101 -6.47 2.34 -8.24
CA LEU A 101 -6.74 3.01 -6.97
C LEU A 101 -5.83 4.22 -6.76
N THR A 102 -4.53 4.11 -7.12
CA THR A 102 -3.58 5.24 -7.09
C THR A 102 -4.08 6.40 -7.94
N ARG A 103 -4.75 6.09 -9.06
CA ARG A 103 -5.32 7.10 -9.95
C ARG A 103 -6.62 7.68 -9.42
N ILE A 104 -7.50 6.89 -8.82
CA ILE A 104 -8.86 7.30 -8.45
C ILE A 104 -8.93 8.00 -7.09
N ILE A 105 -8.26 7.48 -6.06
CA ILE A 105 -8.38 7.95 -4.68
C ILE A 105 -8.16 9.48 -4.52
N PRO A 106 -7.15 10.11 -5.17
CA PRO A 106 -6.96 11.56 -5.08
C PRO A 106 -8.20 12.36 -5.46
N TYR A 107 -8.98 11.88 -6.44
CA TYR A 107 -10.21 12.54 -6.89
C TYR A 107 -11.40 12.19 -5.99
N ILE A 108 -11.35 11.11 -5.21
CA ILE A 108 -12.35 10.86 -4.17
C ILE A 108 -12.17 11.86 -3.03
N PHE A 109 -10.92 12.10 -2.61
CA PHE A 109 -10.61 13.03 -1.52
C PHE A 109 -10.94 14.50 -1.80
N GLU A 110 -11.04 14.91 -3.06
CA GLU A 110 -11.48 16.26 -3.44
C GLU A 110 -12.89 16.64 -2.93
N VAL A 111 -13.73 15.65 -2.57
CA VAL A 111 -15.11 15.87 -2.12
C VAL A 111 -15.28 15.41 -0.67
N PRO A 112 -15.53 16.34 0.28
CA PRO A 112 -15.62 16.02 1.71
C PRO A 112 -16.64 14.92 2.05
N GLU A 113 -17.76 14.85 1.32
CA GLU A 113 -18.82 13.85 1.50
C GLU A 113 -18.34 12.41 1.27
N TRP A 114 -17.25 12.24 0.53
CA TRP A 114 -16.64 10.94 0.28
C TRP A 114 -15.62 10.53 1.36
N ARG A 115 -15.17 11.42 2.26
CA ARG A 115 -14.19 11.07 3.30
C ARG A 115 -14.63 9.88 4.17
N PRO A 116 -15.90 9.75 4.60
CA PRO A 116 -16.34 8.60 5.37
C PRO A 116 -16.36 7.30 4.57
N PHE A 117 -16.39 7.34 3.22
CA PHE A 117 -16.59 6.17 2.36
C PHE A 117 -15.70 4.98 2.73
N PHE A 118 -14.39 5.19 2.77
CA PHE A 118 -13.43 4.14 3.07
C PHE A 118 -13.45 3.66 4.53
N TRP A 119 -13.84 4.54 5.45
CA TRP A 119 -13.85 4.26 6.89
C TRP A 119 -15.22 3.83 7.42
N SER A 120 -16.25 3.87 6.59
CA SER A 120 -17.60 3.47 6.92
C SER A 120 -17.78 1.96 6.75
N VAL A 121 -18.59 1.41 7.63
CA VAL A 121 -19.12 0.06 7.53
C VAL A 121 -20.28 0.06 6.54
N LEU A 122 -20.23 -0.80 5.53
CA LEU A 122 -21.35 -0.98 4.62
C LEU A 122 -22.53 -1.68 5.32
N PRO A 123 -23.77 -1.15 5.21
CA PRO A 123 -24.96 -1.75 5.83
C PRO A 123 -25.28 -3.18 5.35
N ALA A 124 -24.81 -3.59 4.17
CA ALA A 124 -25.14 -4.88 3.56
C ALA A 124 -24.62 -6.12 4.33
N GLN A 125 -23.73 -5.94 5.32
CA GLN A 125 -23.26 -7.01 6.19
C GLN A 125 -24.14 -7.24 7.43
N GLN A 126 -25.22 -6.47 7.62
CA GLN A 126 -26.06 -6.55 8.83
C GLN A 126 -27.13 -7.66 8.79
N ASP A 127 -27.42 -8.27 7.64
CA ASP A 127 -28.59 -9.14 7.48
C ASP A 127 -28.35 -10.66 7.56
N SER A 128 -27.14 -11.14 7.91
CA SER A 128 -26.89 -12.60 7.89
C SER A 128 -26.19 -13.24 9.10
N ASN A 129 -25.78 -12.50 10.15
CA ASN A 129 -25.45 -13.14 11.43
C ASN A 129 -25.27 -12.10 12.57
N PRO A 130 -25.94 -12.22 13.72
CA PRO A 130 -25.67 -11.37 14.89
C PRO A 130 -24.30 -11.63 15.54
N ASP A 131 -23.61 -12.71 15.15
CA ASP A 131 -22.22 -13.06 15.52
C ASP A 131 -21.20 -12.78 14.39
N ALA A 132 -21.61 -12.12 13.29
CA ALA A 132 -20.67 -11.74 12.24
C ALA A 132 -19.74 -10.66 12.81
N ALA A 133 -18.44 -10.99 12.85
CA ALA A 133 -17.35 -10.11 13.26
C ALA A 133 -17.61 -8.67 12.79
N SER A 134 -17.36 -7.71 13.68
CA SER A 134 -17.38 -6.27 13.39
C SER A 134 -16.96 -6.01 11.95
N SER A 135 -17.92 -5.64 11.11
CA SER A 135 -17.72 -5.29 9.71
C SER A 135 -16.49 -4.40 9.55
N VAL A 136 -15.49 -4.88 8.82
CA VAL A 136 -14.20 -4.21 8.66
C VAL A 136 -14.34 -3.09 7.63
N PRO A 137 -13.95 -1.83 7.93
CA PRO A 137 -13.96 -0.74 6.96
C PRO A 137 -13.08 -1.04 5.74
N LEU A 138 -13.49 -0.54 4.56
CA LEU A 138 -12.77 -0.75 3.30
C LEU A 138 -11.29 -0.29 3.38
N ALA A 139 -11.03 0.80 4.11
CA ALA A 139 -9.70 1.31 4.37
C ALA A 139 -8.80 0.28 5.07
N GLN A 140 -9.33 -0.39 6.10
CA GLN A 140 -8.56 -1.39 6.85
C GLN A 140 -8.26 -2.60 5.99
N THR A 141 -9.25 -3.10 5.24
CA THR A 141 -9.05 -4.17 4.26
C THR A 141 -7.97 -3.77 3.25
N LEU A 142 -8.06 -2.58 2.64
CA LEU A 142 -7.07 -2.11 1.68
C LEU A 142 -5.66 -2.05 2.28
N ILE A 143 -5.47 -1.41 3.43
CA ILE A 143 -4.15 -1.27 4.04
C ILE A 143 -3.58 -2.64 4.43
N SER A 144 -4.38 -3.51 5.05
CA SER A 144 -3.96 -4.87 5.42
C SER A 144 -3.53 -5.67 4.20
N SER A 145 -4.35 -5.70 3.13
CA SER A 145 -4.02 -6.41 1.90
C SER A 145 -2.76 -5.87 1.23
N LEU A 146 -2.56 -4.55 1.21
CA LEU A 146 -1.32 -3.97 0.67
C LEU A 146 -0.09 -4.34 1.53
N CYS A 147 -0.23 -4.40 2.85
CA CYS A 147 0.85 -4.82 3.74
C CYS A 147 1.17 -6.31 3.59
N ASP A 148 0.17 -7.18 3.45
CA ASP A 148 0.37 -8.60 3.12
C ASP A 148 1.08 -8.76 1.77
N LEU A 149 0.62 -8.03 0.74
CA LEU A 149 1.23 -8.04 -0.59
C LEU A 149 2.69 -7.56 -0.60
N LEU A 150 3.10 -6.69 0.34
CA LEU A 150 4.48 -6.21 0.49
C LEU A 150 5.47 -7.26 1.03
N PHE A 151 4.96 -8.37 1.58
CA PHE A 151 5.75 -9.53 2.02
C PHE A 151 5.29 -10.83 1.35
N CYS A 152 4.58 -10.73 0.23
CA CYS A 152 4.07 -11.86 -0.51
C CYS A 152 5.20 -12.56 -1.30
N PRO A 153 5.49 -13.84 -1.01
CA PRO A 153 6.50 -14.62 -1.73
C PRO A 153 6.27 -14.66 -3.23
N ASP A 154 7.36 -14.57 -3.98
CA ASP A 154 7.44 -14.56 -5.45
C ASP A 154 6.69 -13.40 -6.14
N PHE A 155 6.16 -12.46 -5.36
CA PHE A 155 5.56 -11.19 -5.84
C PHE A 155 6.39 -9.98 -5.42
N THR A 156 6.66 -9.83 -4.13
CA THR A 156 7.45 -8.73 -3.58
C THR A 156 8.64 -9.20 -2.75
N VAL A 157 8.71 -10.47 -2.37
CA VAL A 157 9.86 -11.05 -1.65
C VAL A 157 10.21 -12.41 -2.23
N GLN A 158 11.46 -12.86 -2.06
CA GLN A 158 11.88 -14.18 -2.55
C GLN A 158 11.28 -15.26 -1.67
N SER A 159 10.65 -16.28 -2.25
CA SER A 159 10.16 -17.44 -1.50
C SER A 159 11.30 -18.19 -0.80
N ILE A 160 11.11 -18.51 0.48
CA ILE A 160 12.03 -19.32 1.28
C ILE A 160 11.54 -20.77 1.22
N THR A 161 12.17 -21.59 0.38
CA THR A 161 11.87 -23.03 0.35
C THR A 161 12.44 -23.72 1.59
N LYS A 162 11.64 -23.86 2.65
CA LYS A 162 12.01 -24.71 3.79
C LYS A 162 11.97 -26.17 3.32
N SER A 163 13.09 -26.88 3.49
CA SER A 163 13.21 -28.30 3.15
C SER A 163 12.38 -29.14 4.14
N GLY A 164 11.09 -29.32 3.86
CA GLY A 164 10.14 -30.08 4.68
C GLY A 164 8.95 -30.57 3.84
N PRO A 165 8.15 -31.54 4.33
CA PRO A 165 7.03 -32.08 3.57
C PRO A 165 6.04 -30.97 3.26
N GLU A 166 5.68 -30.87 1.98
CA GLU A 166 4.86 -29.84 1.34
C GLU A 166 3.61 -29.50 2.17
N ASN A 167 3.68 -28.42 2.93
CA ASN A 167 2.51 -27.71 3.40
C ASN A 167 2.66 -26.28 2.89
N ALA A 168 1.70 -25.82 2.09
CA ALA A 168 1.58 -24.42 1.74
C ALA A 168 1.62 -23.60 3.03
N GLU A 169 2.59 -22.69 3.19
CA GLU A 169 2.56 -21.75 4.31
C GLU A 169 1.35 -20.83 4.09
N ASP A 170 0.42 -20.78 5.05
CA ASP A 170 -0.71 -19.85 5.00
C ASP A 170 -0.17 -18.43 5.12
N MET A 171 -0.58 -17.50 4.25
CA MET A 171 -0.09 -16.10 4.24
C MET A 171 -0.21 -15.43 5.62
N HIS A 172 -1.27 -15.73 6.36
CA HIS A 172 -1.52 -15.17 7.70
C HIS A 172 -0.58 -15.72 8.78
N THR A 173 0.16 -16.79 8.50
CA THR A 173 1.14 -17.40 9.42
C THR A 173 2.58 -17.05 9.09
N ILE A 174 2.82 -16.41 7.94
CA ILE A 174 4.15 -15.94 7.54
C ILE A 174 4.67 -14.92 8.56
N ASP A 175 5.86 -15.19 9.10
CA ASP A 175 6.64 -14.21 9.85
C ASP A 175 7.37 -13.30 8.86
N SER A 176 6.80 -12.14 8.60
CA SER A 176 7.36 -11.13 7.70
C SER A 176 8.76 -10.65 8.11
N CYS A 177 9.20 -10.90 9.36
CA CYS A 177 10.58 -10.61 9.77
C CYS A 177 11.61 -11.49 9.06
N GLU A 178 11.23 -12.67 8.56
CA GLU A 178 12.09 -13.52 7.71
C GLU A 178 12.33 -12.90 6.32
N TYR A 179 11.49 -11.94 5.92
CA TYR A 179 11.42 -11.39 4.56
C TYR A 179 11.82 -9.91 4.47
N ILE A 180 12.65 -9.43 5.41
CA ILE A 180 13.18 -8.05 5.39
C ILE A 180 13.94 -7.78 4.09
N TRP A 181 13.66 -6.64 3.45
CA TRP A 181 14.06 -6.38 2.06
C TRP A 181 15.55 -6.09 1.84
N GLU A 182 16.26 -5.73 2.90
CA GLU A 182 17.65 -5.29 2.85
C GLU A 182 18.33 -5.49 4.22
N ALA A 183 19.62 -5.79 4.21
CA ALA A 183 20.40 -5.89 5.44
C ALA A 183 20.52 -4.51 6.12
N GLY A 184 20.57 -4.51 7.45
CA GLY A 184 20.64 -3.29 8.25
C GLY A 184 20.30 -3.50 9.71
N VAL A 185 19.60 -2.51 10.27
CA VAL A 185 19.12 -2.59 11.65
C VAL A 185 18.24 -3.83 11.80
N GLY A 186 18.48 -4.63 12.83
CA GLY A 186 17.68 -5.82 13.12
C GLY A 186 17.76 -6.99 12.12
N PHE A 187 18.55 -6.88 11.03
CA PHE A 187 18.63 -7.94 10.01
C PHE A 187 20.00 -7.97 9.31
N ALA A 188 20.71 -9.10 9.38
CA ALA A 188 22.10 -9.18 8.93
C ALA A 188 22.28 -9.64 7.48
N GLN A 189 21.28 -10.26 6.86
CA GLN A 189 21.40 -10.89 5.55
C GLN A 189 20.71 -10.05 4.48
N SER A 190 21.38 -9.79 3.37
CA SER A 190 20.72 -9.17 2.21
C SER A 190 20.10 -10.28 1.36
N PRO A 191 18.79 -10.24 1.09
CA PRO A 191 18.22 -11.10 0.06
C PRO A 191 18.78 -10.73 -1.32
N PRO A 192 18.73 -11.64 -2.31
CA PRO A 192 19.11 -11.31 -3.69
C PRO A 192 18.27 -10.15 -4.24
N GLN A 193 18.93 -9.22 -4.92
CA GLN A 193 18.23 -8.10 -5.56
C GLN A 193 17.35 -8.59 -6.71
N ASN A 194 16.12 -8.08 -6.78
CA ASN A 194 15.17 -8.36 -7.85
C ASN A 194 14.43 -7.08 -8.23
N ALA A 195 14.69 -6.57 -9.43
CA ALA A 195 14.11 -5.33 -9.92
C ALA A 195 12.58 -5.38 -10.05
N GLN A 196 12.00 -6.54 -10.32
CA GLN A 196 10.55 -6.69 -10.39
C GLN A 196 9.91 -6.60 -8.99
N HIS A 197 10.54 -7.21 -7.99
CA HIS A 197 10.08 -7.07 -6.60
C HIS A 197 10.16 -5.60 -6.15
N ASP A 198 11.27 -4.91 -6.45
CA ASP A 198 11.43 -3.49 -6.14
C ASP A 198 10.39 -2.63 -6.85
N ALA A 199 10.10 -2.91 -8.13
CA ALA A 199 9.04 -2.22 -8.87
C ALA A 199 7.65 -2.44 -8.24
N ASN A 200 7.30 -3.68 -7.88
CA ASN A 200 6.02 -4.01 -7.25
C ASN A 200 5.88 -3.32 -5.89
N ARG A 201 6.91 -3.40 -5.02
CA ARG A 201 6.97 -2.69 -3.73
C ARG A 201 6.75 -1.20 -3.92
N THR A 202 7.41 -0.61 -4.91
CA THR A 202 7.31 0.83 -5.20
C THR A 202 5.88 1.23 -5.55
N GLU A 203 5.19 0.47 -6.41
CA GLU A 203 3.81 0.79 -6.78
C GLU A 203 2.84 0.65 -5.60
N ILE A 204 3.02 -0.37 -4.75
CA ILE A 204 2.22 -0.55 -3.53
C ILE A 204 2.46 0.60 -2.54
N ILE A 205 3.72 0.97 -2.30
CA ILE A 205 4.07 2.10 -1.41
C ILE A 205 3.48 3.41 -1.94
N ARG A 206 3.47 3.64 -3.26
CA ARG A 206 2.84 4.82 -3.86
C ARG A 206 1.33 4.87 -3.61
N LEU A 207 0.63 3.74 -3.68
CA LEU A 207 -0.79 3.69 -3.30
C LEU A 207 -1.00 3.99 -1.82
N LEU A 208 -0.15 3.44 -0.94
CA LEU A 208 -0.21 3.76 0.50
C LEU A 208 -0.01 5.27 0.74
N LEU A 209 0.98 5.89 0.09
CA LEU A 209 1.21 7.34 0.16
C LEU A 209 0.02 8.15 -0.37
N VAL A 210 -0.64 7.68 -1.43
CA VAL A 210 -1.88 8.28 -1.92
C VAL A 210 -2.98 8.20 -0.86
N CYS A 211 -3.15 7.07 -0.18
CA CYS A 211 -4.11 6.95 0.93
C CYS A 211 -3.77 7.93 2.07
N PHE A 212 -2.47 8.11 2.37
CA PHE A 212 -2.01 9.01 3.42
C PHE A 212 -2.14 10.49 3.05
N SER A 213 -2.33 10.80 1.77
CA SER A 213 -2.45 12.18 1.28
C SER A 213 -3.80 12.85 1.60
N GLU A 214 -4.73 12.17 2.28
CA GLU A 214 -6.05 12.73 2.67
C GLU A 214 -5.94 14.12 3.31
N THR A 215 -4.93 14.33 4.16
CA THR A 215 -4.65 15.62 4.82
C THR A 215 -4.41 16.79 3.86
N MET A 216 -3.95 16.54 2.62
CA MET A 216 -3.76 17.56 1.59
C MET A 216 -5.10 18.11 1.05
N TYR A 217 -6.21 17.43 1.32
CA TYR A 217 -7.57 17.78 0.91
C TYR A 217 -8.40 18.35 2.06
N LEU A 218 -7.76 18.58 3.21
CA LEU A 218 -8.36 19.21 4.37
C LEU A 218 -8.04 20.71 4.39
N THR A 219 -8.93 21.50 4.98
CA THR A 219 -8.59 22.85 5.40
C THR A 219 -7.56 22.82 6.51
N GLN A 220 -6.85 23.94 6.72
CA GLN A 220 -5.84 24.01 7.79
C GLN A 220 -6.41 23.71 9.19
N ASP A 221 -7.66 24.13 9.46
CA ASP A 221 -8.31 23.86 10.75
C ASP A 221 -8.64 22.38 10.93
N GLU A 222 -9.14 21.71 9.90
CA GLU A 222 -9.39 20.26 9.90
C GLU A 222 -8.08 19.47 10.08
N ALA A 223 -7.04 19.81 9.32
CA ALA A 223 -5.74 19.12 9.36
C ALA A 223 -5.04 19.21 10.72
N LEU A 224 -5.28 20.27 11.49
CA LEU A 224 -4.74 20.42 12.84
C LEU A 224 -5.54 19.65 13.91
N ARG A 225 -6.79 19.30 13.63
CA ARG A 225 -7.71 18.65 14.59
C ARG A 225 -7.86 17.16 14.37
N GLU A 226 -7.73 16.69 13.14
CA GLU A 226 -8.03 15.31 12.77
C GLU A 226 -6.76 14.45 12.68
N VAL A 227 -6.81 13.24 13.23
CA VAL A 227 -5.80 12.21 12.93
C VAL A 227 -6.01 11.73 11.51
N ASN A 228 -4.92 11.60 10.76
CA ASN A 228 -4.92 10.78 9.57
C ASN A 228 -5.11 9.30 9.93
N LYS A 229 -6.35 8.82 9.83
CA LYS A 229 -6.74 7.44 10.19
C LYS A 229 -5.98 6.38 9.39
N TRP A 230 -5.56 6.70 8.16
CA TRP A 230 -4.79 5.79 7.32
C TRP A 230 -3.41 5.54 7.92
N ILE A 231 -2.71 6.61 8.32
CA ILE A 231 -1.39 6.49 8.95
C ILE A 231 -1.53 5.83 10.33
N ALA A 232 -2.58 6.18 11.09
CA ALA A 232 -2.83 5.60 12.41
C ALA A 232 -3.06 4.09 12.37
N PHE A 233 -3.83 3.60 11.41
CA PHE A 233 -4.01 2.16 11.21
C PHE A 233 -2.73 1.50 10.70
N PHE A 234 -2.08 2.09 9.68
CA PHE A 234 -0.87 1.52 9.08
C PHE A 234 0.29 1.39 10.08
N SER A 235 0.49 2.37 10.96
CA SER A 235 1.57 2.39 11.97
C SER A 235 1.13 1.89 13.34
N GLY A 236 -0.10 1.43 13.47
CA GLY A 236 -0.70 0.97 14.72
C GLY A 236 -0.47 -0.52 15.00
N PRO A 237 -0.79 -1.00 16.21
CA PRO A 237 -0.59 -2.39 16.62
C PRO A 237 -1.45 -3.41 15.85
N GLU A 238 -2.55 -2.97 15.24
CA GLU A 238 -3.43 -3.83 14.42
C GLU A 238 -2.75 -4.31 13.13
N ASN A 239 -1.73 -3.58 12.65
CA ASN A 239 -0.94 -4.01 11.51
C ASN A 239 0.23 -4.91 11.97
N ARG A 240 0.11 -6.22 11.74
CA ARG A 240 1.15 -7.22 12.08
C ARG A 240 2.51 -6.97 11.40
N HIS A 241 2.52 -6.22 10.29
CA HIS A 241 3.71 -5.99 9.48
C HIS A 241 4.50 -4.74 9.86
N VAL A 242 4.10 -3.98 10.88
CA VAL A 242 4.73 -2.68 11.18
C VAL A 242 6.23 -2.78 11.43
N LEU A 243 6.68 -3.75 12.22
CA LEU A 243 8.11 -3.95 12.48
C LEU A 243 8.91 -4.31 11.21
N PRO A 244 8.54 -5.35 10.44
CA PRO A 244 9.27 -5.69 9.22
C PRO A 244 9.17 -4.60 8.14
N LEU A 245 8.07 -3.86 8.06
CA LEU A 245 7.95 -2.67 7.19
C LEU A 245 8.94 -1.59 7.59
N PHE A 246 8.92 -1.16 8.85
CA PHE A 246 9.82 -0.13 9.36
C PHE A 246 11.28 -0.49 9.08
N THR A 247 11.67 -1.73 9.43
CA THR A 247 13.04 -2.23 9.23
C THR A 247 13.42 -2.27 7.75
N SER A 248 12.54 -2.78 6.88
CA SER A 248 12.81 -2.87 5.44
C SER A 248 12.95 -1.50 4.79
N LEU A 249 12.05 -0.56 5.11
CA LEU A 249 12.10 0.81 4.60
C LEU A 249 13.39 1.52 5.03
N LEU A 250 13.74 1.43 6.32
CA LEU A 250 14.94 2.05 6.87
C LEU A 250 16.21 1.46 6.23
N ASN A 251 16.29 0.14 6.15
CA ASN A 251 17.47 -0.55 5.60
C ASN A 251 17.66 -0.25 4.11
N VAL A 252 16.58 -0.23 3.32
CA VAL A 252 16.64 0.15 1.90
C VAL A 252 17.18 1.59 1.73
N VAL A 253 16.71 2.53 2.53
CA VAL A 253 17.19 3.93 2.46
C VAL A 253 18.65 4.05 2.91
N CYS A 254 19.02 3.39 4.02
CA CYS A 254 20.38 3.48 4.58
C CYS A 254 21.44 2.73 3.77
N ALA A 255 21.07 1.63 3.11
CA ALA A 255 22.00 0.83 2.31
C ALA A 255 22.19 1.36 0.88
N TYR A 256 21.34 2.29 0.45
CA TYR A 256 21.40 2.84 -0.91
C TYR A 256 22.66 3.70 -1.12
N ASN A 257 23.48 3.32 -2.10
CA ASN A 257 24.69 4.03 -2.48
C ASN A 257 24.69 4.37 -3.99
N PRO A 258 24.30 5.61 -4.37
CA PRO A 258 24.26 6.03 -5.77
C PRO A 258 25.66 6.19 -6.40
N ALA A 259 26.72 6.25 -5.59
CA ALA A 259 28.10 6.37 -6.07
C ALA A 259 28.73 5.02 -6.48
N SER A 260 28.15 3.88 -6.09
CA SER A 260 28.65 2.57 -6.55
C SER A 260 28.55 2.38 -8.07
N SER A 261 27.68 3.14 -8.73
CA SER A 261 27.50 3.17 -10.19
C SER A 261 28.21 4.34 -10.87
N SER A 262 28.99 5.16 -10.15
CA SER A 262 29.53 6.45 -10.62
C SER A 262 30.86 6.38 -11.36
N LEU A 263 30.95 5.59 -12.42
CA LEU A 263 31.85 5.94 -13.52
C LEU A 263 31.16 7.01 -14.38
N PRO A 264 31.84 8.11 -14.76
CA PRO A 264 31.26 9.06 -15.70
C PRO A 264 30.83 8.29 -16.96
N TYR A 265 29.66 8.61 -17.51
CA TYR A 265 28.95 7.94 -18.62
C TYR A 265 27.97 6.79 -18.26
N ASN A 266 27.81 6.38 -17.00
CA ASN A 266 26.98 5.20 -16.67
C ASN A 266 25.45 5.41 -16.81
N HIS A 267 24.93 6.64 -16.68
CA HIS A 267 23.49 6.95 -16.83
C HIS A 267 22.95 6.75 -18.26
N LEU A 268 23.83 6.53 -19.25
CA LEU A 268 23.45 6.13 -20.60
C LEU A 268 23.44 4.60 -20.79
N MET A 269 24.02 3.84 -19.85
CA MET A 269 24.22 2.39 -19.93
C MET A 269 23.49 1.60 -18.84
N PHE A 270 23.20 2.21 -17.68
CA PHE A 270 22.53 1.57 -16.56
C PHE A 270 21.44 2.48 -15.99
N THR A 271 20.20 1.98 -15.98
CA THR A 271 19.08 2.58 -15.27
C THR A 271 19.13 2.10 -13.82
N ASP A 272 19.17 3.03 -12.86
CA ASP A 272 19.01 2.67 -11.45
C ASP A 272 17.56 2.23 -11.20
N THR A 273 17.34 0.92 -11.09
CA THR A 273 16.01 0.36 -10.85
C THR A 273 15.58 0.43 -9.39
N ARG A 274 16.51 0.75 -8.47
CA ARG A 274 16.26 0.75 -7.02
C ARG A 274 15.98 2.15 -6.47
N GLU A 275 16.50 3.19 -7.13
CA GLU A 275 16.23 4.60 -6.81
C GLU A 275 14.72 4.89 -6.60
N PRO A 276 13.78 4.43 -7.45
CA PRO A 276 12.35 4.69 -7.22
C PRO A 276 11.79 4.08 -5.93
N LEU A 277 12.31 2.92 -5.52
CA LEU A 277 11.91 2.28 -4.27
C LEU A 277 12.47 3.06 -3.07
N VAL A 278 13.72 3.52 -3.17
CA VAL A 278 14.38 4.31 -2.11
C VAL A 278 13.65 5.64 -1.88
N GLU A 279 13.26 6.33 -2.96
CA GLU A 279 12.46 7.56 -2.87
C GLU A 279 11.11 7.31 -2.18
N ALA A 280 10.39 6.26 -2.61
CA ALA A 280 9.10 5.90 -2.03
C ALA A 280 9.24 5.49 -0.55
N ALA A 281 10.29 4.76 -0.21
CA ALA A 281 10.58 4.34 1.17
C ALA A 281 10.92 5.52 2.07
N LEU A 282 11.71 6.48 1.58
CA LEU A 282 12.02 7.71 2.30
C LEU A 282 10.76 8.55 2.55
N GLN A 283 9.91 8.73 1.53
CA GLN A 283 8.63 9.44 1.68
C GLN A 283 7.72 8.76 2.71
N MET A 284 7.64 7.43 2.67
CA MET A 284 6.89 6.63 3.64
C MET A 284 7.40 6.85 5.07
N LEU A 285 8.72 6.81 5.29
CA LEU A 285 9.33 7.08 6.59
C LEU A 285 9.07 8.51 7.06
N CYS A 286 9.20 9.52 6.19
CA CYS A 286 8.92 10.91 6.55
C CYS A 286 7.47 11.09 7.02
N VAL A 287 6.49 10.64 6.23
CA VAL A 287 5.06 10.81 6.54
C VAL A 287 4.66 10.05 7.81
N THR A 288 5.19 8.84 8.00
CA THR A 288 4.88 8.04 9.19
C THR A 288 5.60 8.53 10.45
N LEU A 289 6.82 9.07 10.36
CA LEU A 289 7.54 9.61 11.51
C LEU A 289 7.08 11.03 11.89
N GLU A 290 6.46 11.77 10.98
CA GLU A 290 5.86 13.08 11.28
C GLU A 290 4.50 12.95 11.99
N ALA A 291 3.79 11.85 11.78
CA ALA A 291 2.47 11.60 12.35
C ALA A 291 2.53 11.27 13.85
N ASP A 292 2.53 12.29 14.71
CA ASP A 292 2.42 12.12 16.16
C ASP A 292 0.96 12.13 16.63
N PHE A 293 0.46 10.95 17.03
CA PHE A 293 -0.91 10.78 17.53
C PHE A 293 -1.08 11.16 19.01
N ARG A 294 0.01 11.51 19.72
CA ARG A 294 -0.01 11.77 21.18
C ARG A 294 -0.81 13.01 21.58
N ASN A 295 -0.95 13.98 20.68
CA ASN A 295 -1.57 15.28 20.99
C ASN A 295 -3.09 15.27 21.12
N LEU A 296 -3.76 14.13 20.86
CA LEU A 296 -5.23 14.06 20.82
C LEU A 296 -5.87 13.36 22.02
N ASP A 297 -5.05 12.76 22.89
CA ASP A 297 -5.52 12.16 24.14
C ASP A 297 -5.54 13.15 25.32
N ASP A 298 -4.93 14.33 25.18
CA ASP A 298 -4.86 15.37 26.22
C ASP A 298 -6.24 16.01 26.55
N GLY A 299 -7.30 15.60 25.84
CA GLY A 299 -8.69 15.99 26.10
C GLY A 299 -9.51 15.00 26.93
N LYS A 300 -8.99 13.79 27.21
CA LYS A 300 -9.63 12.82 28.12
C LYS A 300 -8.96 12.90 29.48
N THR A 301 -9.72 13.31 30.49
CA THR A 301 -9.32 13.28 31.90
C THR A 301 -8.66 11.94 32.25
N PRO A 302 -7.54 11.93 32.99
CA PRO A 302 -6.87 10.69 33.36
C PRO A 302 -7.78 9.91 34.30
N SER A 303 -8.46 8.88 33.78
CA SER A 303 -8.98 7.83 34.63
C SER A 303 -7.80 6.98 35.08
N ASP A 304 -7.61 6.87 36.39
CA ASP A 304 -6.68 5.94 37.06
C ASP A 304 -6.90 4.50 36.53
N SER A 305 -6.22 4.14 35.45
CA SER A 305 -6.01 2.75 35.06
C SER A 305 -4.53 2.55 34.76
N THR A 306 -3.88 1.77 35.62
CA THR A 306 -2.47 1.35 35.58
C THR A 306 -2.15 0.40 34.40
N THR A 307 -2.79 0.59 33.26
CA THR A 307 -2.50 -0.10 32.01
C THR A 307 -2.03 0.96 31.02
N PRO A 308 -0.84 0.83 30.40
CA PRO A 308 -0.45 1.74 29.35
C PRO A 308 -1.42 1.51 28.20
N ASP A 309 -2.38 2.43 28.02
CA ASP A 309 -3.41 2.33 27.00
C ASP A 309 -2.75 2.16 25.63
N SER A 310 -3.05 1.04 25.00
CA SER A 310 -2.51 0.59 23.71
C SER A 310 -3.11 1.34 22.52
N THR A 311 -3.95 2.35 22.77
CA THR A 311 -4.75 3.04 21.77
C THR A 311 -4.16 4.42 21.50
N GLY A 312 -3.17 4.51 20.59
CA GLY A 312 -2.63 5.81 20.16
C GLY A 312 -1.13 5.85 19.86
N ASN A 313 -0.41 4.73 19.93
CA ASN A 313 1.03 4.75 19.70
C ASN A 313 1.38 4.41 18.26
N ASN A 314 1.90 5.40 17.54
CA ASN A 314 2.64 5.21 16.30
C ASN A 314 3.88 4.33 16.58
N LEU A 315 3.85 3.09 16.10
CA LEU A 315 4.92 2.13 16.35
C LEU A 315 6.19 2.45 15.56
N PHE A 316 6.11 3.16 14.41
CA PHE A 316 7.29 3.64 13.70
C PHE A 316 8.10 4.60 14.58
N LEU A 317 7.44 5.54 15.24
CA LEU A 317 8.07 6.45 16.21
C LEU A 317 8.68 5.69 17.39
N ASN A 318 7.97 4.68 17.91
CA ASN A 318 8.46 3.85 19.01
C ASN A 318 9.73 3.08 18.61
N TYR A 319 9.74 2.42 17.45
CA TYR A 319 10.91 1.71 16.95
C TYR A 319 12.07 2.65 16.66
N MET A 320 11.82 3.79 16.01
CA MET A 320 12.85 4.80 15.75
C MET A 320 13.49 5.31 17.05
N SER A 321 12.71 5.48 18.14
CA SER A 321 13.24 5.92 19.44
C SER A 321 14.13 4.89 20.13
N ARG A 322 14.01 3.60 19.77
CA ARG A 322 14.77 2.48 20.36
C ARG A 322 16.04 2.16 19.60
N ILE A 323 16.24 2.72 18.40
CA ILE A 323 17.47 2.51 17.64
C ILE A 323 18.64 3.14 18.41
N HIS A 324 19.55 2.29 18.90
CA HIS A 324 20.71 2.75 19.64
C HIS A 324 21.80 3.31 18.70
N ARG A 325 22.52 4.32 19.18
CA ARG A 325 23.55 5.06 18.44
C ARG A 325 24.65 4.16 17.87
N ASP A 326 24.90 3.01 18.48
CA ASP A 326 25.95 2.08 18.09
C ASP A 326 25.52 1.16 16.93
N GLU A 327 24.23 0.85 16.78
CA GLU A 327 23.70 0.10 15.64
C GLU A 327 23.75 0.96 14.36
N VAL A 328 23.41 2.25 14.48
CA VAL A 328 23.55 3.24 13.39
C VAL A 328 25.02 3.47 13.04
N ARG A 329 25.91 3.55 14.06
CA ARG A 329 27.35 3.75 13.84
C ARG A 329 28.03 2.52 13.25
N LEU A 330 27.74 1.31 13.72
CA LEU A 330 28.33 0.09 13.16
C LEU A 330 27.92 -0.09 11.70
N TYR A 331 26.70 0.30 11.32
CA TYR A 331 26.27 0.20 9.93
C TYR A 331 26.83 1.30 9.03
N ALA A 332 26.87 2.55 9.51
CA ALA A 332 27.55 3.64 8.80
C ALA A 332 29.06 3.39 8.64
N VAL A 333 29.69 2.73 9.62
CA VAL A 333 31.11 2.37 9.61
C VAL A 333 31.38 1.11 8.78
N SER A 334 30.49 0.11 8.77
CA SER A 334 30.65 -1.10 7.93
C SER A 334 30.52 -0.78 6.43
N GLN A 335 29.61 0.12 6.07
CA GLN A 335 29.47 0.65 4.70
C GLN A 335 30.73 1.41 4.25
N PHE A 336 31.38 2.16 5.17
CA PHE A 336 32.63 2.88 4.89
C PHE A 336 33.85 1.95 4.77
N LEU A 337 33.90 0.87 5.54
CA LEU A 337 35.02 -0.08 5.56
C LEU A 337 34.93 -1.17 4.47
N CYS A 338 33.74 -1.51 3.99
CA CYS A 338 33.56 -2.42 2.85
C CYS A 338 33.64 -1.72 1.47
N SER A 339 33.75 -0.38 1.45
CA SER A 339 33.88 0.42 0.23
C SER A 339 35.33 0.81 -0.10
N HIS A 340 36.33 0.21 0.56
CA HIS A 340 37.77 0.28 0.25
C HIS A 340 38.33 -1.14 0.25
#